data_AF-A0A5C9AGR8-F1
#
_entry.id   AF-A0A5C9AGR8-F1
#
_cell.length_a   1.000
_cell.length_b   1.000
_cell.length_c   1.000
_cell.angle_alpha   90.00
_cell.angle_beta   90.00
_cell.angle_gamma   90.00
#
_symmetry.space_group_name_H-M   'P 1'
#
loop_
_entity.id
_entity.type
_entity.pdbx_description
1 polymer ?
#
loop_
_entity_poly.entity_id
_entity_poly.type
_entity_poly.pdbx_seq_one_letter_code
_entity_poly.pdbx_strand_id
1 'polypeptide(L)'
;ANQITLTVVDSYGNPLQGQEVTLTLPQGVTSKTGNTVTTNAAGKVDIELMSTVAGEHSITASVNNAQKTVTVKFKADFSTGQATLEVDGSTPKVANDNDAFTLTATVKDQYGNLLPGAVVVFNLPRGVKPLADGNIMVNADKEGKAELKVVSVTAGTYEITASAGNDQPSNAQSVTFVADKTTATISSIEVIGNRAVADGKTKQTYKVTVTDANNNLLKDSDVTLTASSENLVLDPKGTAKTNEQGQAVFTGSTTIAATYTLTAKVEQANGQVSTKTAESKFVADDKNAVLAASPERVDSLVADGKTTATMTVTLMAGVNPVGGSMWVDIEAPEGVTEKDYQFLPSKADHFSGGKITRTFSTSKPGVYTFTFNALTYGGYEMTPVKVTINAVAAETENGEEEMP
;
A
#
# COMPACT_ATOMS: atom_id res chain seq x y z
N ALA A 1 40.81 -41.62 -11.38
CA ALA A 1 42.03 -41.95 -12.14
C ALA A 1 41.66 -42.88 -13.29
N ASN A 2 42.40 -42.81 -14.40
CA ASN A 2 42.28 -43.77 -15.49
C ASN A 2 43.49 -44.70 -15.46
N GLN A 3 43.32 -45.96 -15.83
CA GLN A 3 44.42 -46.92 -15.97
C GLN A 3 44.62 -47.23 -17.45
N ILE A 4 45.87 -47.15 -17.92
CA ILE A 4 46.26 -47.63 -19.24
C ILE A 4 47.31 -48.73 -19.09
N THR A 5 47.27 -49.73 -19.96
CA THR A 5 48.30 -50.77 -20.05
C THR A 5 49.06 -50.61 -21.35
N LEU A 6 50.37 -50.43 -21.25
CA LEU A 6 51.27 -50.48 -22.40
C LEU A 6 51.75 -51.90 -22.62
N THR A 7 51.98 -52.26 -23.86
CA THR A 7 52.58 -53.55 -24.25
C THR A 7 53.63 -53.27 -25.32
N VAL A 8 54.88 -53.62 -25.04
CA VAL A 8 56.00 -53.49 -25.96
C VAL A 8 56.38 -54.87 -26.44
N VAL A 9 56.37 -55.04 -27.76
CA VAL A 9 56.73 -56.29 -28.45
C VAL A 9 57.78 -56.01 -29.52
N ASP A 10 58.53 -57.04 -29.89
CA ASP A 10 59.39 -57.00 -31.08
C ASP A 10 58.58 -57.10 -32.38
N SER A 11 59.29 -57.11 -33.51
CA SER A 11 58.68 -57.26 -34.85
C SER A 11 57.97 -58.61 -35.08
N TYR A 12 58.21 -59.60 -34.22
CA TYR A 12 57.61 -60.94 -34.29
C TYR A 12 56.46 -61.11 -33.27
N GLY A 13 56.17 -60.07 -32.47
CA GLY A 13 55.12 -60.09 -31.45
C GLY A 13 55.56 -60.64 -30.10
N ASN A 14 56.86 -60.90 -29.87
CA ASN A 14 57.35 -61.36 -28.58
C ASN A 14 57.41 -60.20 -27.58
N PRO A 15 57.00 -60.39 -26.32
CA PRO A 15 57.07 -59.34 -25.30
C PRO A 15 58.52 -58.96 -24.97
N LEU A 16 58.78 -57.65 -24.87
CA LEU A 16 60.10 -57.12 -24.55
C LEU A 16 60.16 -56.63 -23.10
N GLN A 17 60.92 -57.34 -22.26
CA GLN A 17 61.19 -56.93 -20.87
C GLN A 17 62.23 -55.81 -20.80
N GLY A 18 62.13 -54.97 -19.77
CA GLY A 18 63.15 -53.99 -19.44
C GLY A 18 63.20 -52.78 -20.38
N GLN A 19 62.20 -52.63 -21.26
CA GLN A 19 62.13 -51.51 -22.20
C GLN A 19 61.69 -50.26 -21.46
N GLU A 20 62.49 -49.20 -21.60
CA GLU A 20 62.16 -47.88 -21.11
C GLU A 20 61.18 -47.21 -22.10
N VAL A 21 60.00 -46.85 -21.60
CA VAL A 21 58.95 -46.17 -22.37
C VAL A 21 58.73 -44.79 -21.78
N THR A 22 58.81 -43.77 -22.62
CA THR A 22 58.58 -42.36 -22.25
C THR A 22 57.18 -41.93 -22.65
N LEU A 23 56.46 -41.32 -21.72
CA LEU A 23 55.13 -40.75 -21.89
C LEU A 23 55.22 -39.25 -22.18
N THR A 24 54.53 -38.84 -23.23
CA THR A 24 54.19 -37.43 -23.48
C THR A 24 52.74 -37.22 -23.07
N LEU A 25 52.55 -36.46 -21.99
CA LEU A 25 51.25 -36.13 -21.42
C LEU A 25 50.87 -34.68 -21.76
N PRO A 26 49.60 -34.39 -22.07
CA PRO A 26 49.12 -33.03 -22.25
C PRO A 26 49.08 -32.28 -20.92
N GLN A 27 49.00 -30.94 -21.00
CA GLN A 27 48.90 -30.09 -19.82
C GLN A 27 47.68 -30.48 -18.94
N GLY A 28 47.89 -30.60 -17.63
CA GLY A 28 46.86 -31.00 -16.67
C GLY A 28 46.71 -32.50 -16.48
N VAL A 29 47.34 -33.34 -17.31
CA VAL A 29 47.42 -34.81 -17.12
C VAL A 29 48.77 -35.19 -16.53
N THR A 30 48.76 -36.06 -15.52
CA THR A 30 49.97 -36.56 -14.84
C THR A 30 49.93 -38.08 -14.68
N SER A 31 51.10 -38.70 -14.62
CA SER A 31 51.27 -40.12 -14.35
C SER A 31 51.76 -40.32 -12.91
N LYS A 32 51.12 -41.23 -12.17
CA LYS A 32 51.53 -41.56 -10.80
C LYS A 32 52.85 -42.33 -10.75
N THR A 33 53.17 -43.04 -11.83
CA THR A 33 54.41 -43.82 -11.96
C THR A 33 55.55 -42.99 -12.58
N GLY A 34 55.34 -41.70 -12.81
CA GLY A 34 56.26 -40.83 -13.56
C GLY A 34 56.08 -40.94 -15.08
N ASN A 35 56.80 -40.10 -15.82
CA ASN A 35 56.72 -40.03 -17.29
C ASN A 35 57.61 -41.05 -17.99
N THR A 36 58.42 -41.80 -17.25
CA THR A 36 59.27 -42.86 -17.79
C THR A 36 59.01 -44.12 -16.99
N VAL A 37 58.71 -45.22 -17.69
CA VAL A 37 58.33 -46.49 -17.09
C VAL A 37 59.07 -47.65 -17.76
N THR A 38 59.24 -48.76 -17.05
CA THR A 38 59.96 -49.94 -17.56
C THR A 38 59.03 -51.14 -17.67
N THR A 39 59.09 -51.87 -18.78
CA THR A 39 58.25 -53.07 -18.99
C THR A 39 58.67 -54.26 -18.13
N ASN A 40 57.69 -55.02 -17.64
CA ASN A 40 57.92 -56.26 -16.90
C ASN A 40 58.27 -57.44 -17.83
N ALA A 41 58.44 -58.65 -17.28
CA ALA A 41 58.76 -59.86 -18.04
C ALA A 41 57.75 -60.22 -19.14
N ALA A 42 56.51 -59.73 -19.04
CA ALA A 42 55.47 -59.90 -20.06
C ALA A 42 55.44 -58.74 -21.08
N GLY A 43 56.44 -57.86 -21.08
CA GLY A 43 56.50 -56.69 -21.95
C GLY A 43 55.45 -55.63 -21.63
N LYS A 44 54.83 -55.68 -20.44
CA LYS A 44 53.73 -54.80 -20.05
C LYS A 44 54.12 -53.83 -18.95
N VAL A 45 53.41 -52.72 -18.90
CA VAL A 45 53.42 -51.80 -17.76
C VAL A 45 52.07 -51.12 -17.63
N ASP A 46 51.55 -51.08 -16.41
CA ASP A 46 50.32 -50.38 -16.07
C ASP A 46 50.64 -48.98 -15.56
N ILE A 47 49.93 -47.99 -16.08
CA ILE A 47 50.10 -46.58 -15.72
C ILE A 47 48.78 -46.06 -15.20
N GLU A 48 48.83 -45.49 -14.00
CA GLU A 48 47.71 -44.74 -13.42
C GLU A 48 47.84 -43.27 -13.79
N LEU A 49 46.87 -42.76 -14.55
CA LEU A 49 46.78 -41.37 -14.99
C LEU A 49 45.81 -40.58 -14.10
N MET A 50 46.25 -39.40 -13.70
CA MET A 50 45.47 -38.38 -13.00
C MET A 50 45.30 -37.16 -13.91
N SER A 51 44.18 -36.45 -13.79
CA SER A 51 43.94 -35.24 -14.58
C SER A 51 43.22 -34.19 -13.76
N THR A 52 43.62 -32.94 -13.90
CA THR A 52 42.86 -31.77 -13.42
C THR A 52 41.97 -31.18 -14.52
N VAL A 53 42.07 -31.68 -15.75
CA VAL A 53 41.25 -31.25 -16.90
C VAL A 53 40.32 -32.38 -17.33
N ALA A 54 39.04 -32.06 -17.51
CA ALA A 54 38.07 -32.99 -18.06
C ALA A 54 38.16 -33.06 -19.60
N GLY A 55 37.49 -34.05 -20.19
CA GLY A 55 37.41 -34.23 -21.63
C GLY A 55 38.36 -35.29 -22.18
N GLU A 56 38.51 -35.30 -23.50
CA GLU A 56 39.35 -36.25 -24.22
C GLU A 56 40.76 -35.69 -24.41
N HIS A 57 41.76 -36.48 -24.02
CA HIS A 57 43.16 -36.08 -24.00
C HIS A 57 44.02 -37.16 -24.66
N SER A 58 44.91 -36.75 -25.56
CA SER A 58 45.81 -37.66 -26.28
C SER A 58 47.06 -37.94 -25.45
N ILE A 59 47.36 -39.22 -25.23
CA ILE A 59 48.53 -39.70 -24.51
C ILE A 59 49.44 -40.43 -25.50
N THR A 60 50.69 -40.00 -25.61
CA THR A 60 51.67 -40.65 -26.51
C THR A 60 52.72 -41.39 -25.70
N ALA A 61 52.95 -42.66 -26.02
CA ALA A 61 54.02 -43.47 -25.47
C ALA A 61 55.07 -43.73 -26.55
N SER A 62 56.35 -43.58 -26.20
CA SER A 62 57.48 -43.71 -27.13
C SER A 62 58.56 -44.64 -26.57
N VAL A 63 59.07 -45.55 -27.40
CA VAL A 63 60.13 -46.52 -27.08
C VAL A 63 61.00 -46.76 -28.31
N ASN A 64 62.33 -46.61 -28.21
CA ASN A 64 63.29 -46.88 -29.28
C ASN A 64 62.84 -46.40 -30.69
N ASN A 65 62.47 -45.12 -30.81
CA ASN A 65 61.94 -44.45 -32.02
C ASN A 65 60.53 -44.88 -32.49
N ALA A 66 59.89 -45.88 -31.88
CA ALA A 66 58.49 -46.19 -32.09
C ALA A 66 57.61 -45.31 -31.17
N GLN A 67 56.42 -44.93 -31.64
CA GLN A 67 55.45 -44.19 -30.83
C GLN A 67 54.03 -44.72 -31.07
N LYS A 68 53.18 -44.60 -30.05
CA LYS A 68 51.74 -44.88 -30.13
C LYS A 68 50.96 -43.87 -29.33
N THR A 69 49.90 -43.33 -29.92
CA THR A 69 49.00 -42.38 -29.28
C THR A 69 47.65 -43.02 -29.01
N VAL A 70 47.10 -42.78 -27.83
CA VAL A 70 45.75 -43.20 -27.43
C VAL A 70 44.98 -42.01 -26.87
N THR A 71 43.68 -41.96 -27.10
CA THR A 71 42.79 -40.96 -26.50
C THR A 71 42.23 -41.51 -25.20
N VAL A 72 42.37 -40.73 -24.12
CA VAL A 72 41.84 -41.05 -22.79
C VAL A 72 40.83 -39.99 -22.39
N LYS A 73 39.62 -40.40 -21.96
CA LYS A 73 38.57 -39.49 -21.50
C LYS A 73 38.59 -39.36 -19.98
N PHE A 74 38.80 -38.15 -19.48
CA PHE A 74 38.65 -37.80 -18.07
C PHE A 74 37.28 -37.16 -17.83
N LYS A 75 36.57 -37.60 -16.79
CA LYS A 75 35.30 -36.98 -16.38
C LYS A 75 35.60 -35.89 -15.35
N ALA A 76 34.87 -34.78 -15.42
CA ALA A 76 34.86 -33.78 -14.35
C ALA A 76 34.37 -34.42 -13.04
N ASP A 77 34.83 -33.88 -11.91
CA ASP A 77 34.46 -34.40 -10.60
C ASP A 77 33.14 -33.78 -10.12
N PHE A 78 32.07 -34.58 -10.16
CA PHE A 78 30.74 -34.13 -9.74
C PHE A 78 30.64 -33.88 -8.22
N SER A 79 31.49 -34.51 -7.41
CA SER A 79 31.45 -34.35 -5.95
C SER A 79 31.99 -33.00 -5.48
N THR A 80 32.84 -32.36 -6.30
CA THR A 80 33.39 -31.02 -6.03
C THR A 80 32.75 -29.94 -6.91
N GLY A 81 31.68 -30.29 -7.63
CA GLY A 81 30.90 -29.33 -8.40
C GLY A 81 30.36 -28.21 -7.53
N GLN A 82 30.52 -26.96 -7.97
CA GLN A 82 30.01 -25.74 -7.34
C GLN A 82 29.24 -24.93 -8.37
N ALA A 83 28.06 -24.45 -7.99
CA ALA A 83 27.27 -23.53 -8.80
C ALA A 83 27.69 -22.07 -8.55
N THR A 84 27.75 -21.28 -9.62
CA THR A 84 27.74 -19.81 -9.60
C THR A 84 26.44 -19.33 -10.24
N LEU A 85 25.75 -18.39 -9.60
CA LEU A 85 24.42 -17.94 -10.03
C LEU A 85 24.45 -16.52 -10.62
N GLU A 86 23.74 -16.34 -11.74
CA GLU A 86 23.50 -15.04 -12.38
C GLU A 86 21.99 -14.87 -12.65
N VAL A 87 21.54 -13.62 -12.80
CA VAL A 87 20.14 -13.24 -13.09
C VAL A 87 20.09 -12.35 -14.32
N ASP A 88 19.04 -12.51 -15.14
CA ASP A 88 18.79 -11.70 -16.33
C ASP A 88 18.46 -10.22 -16.01
N GLY A 89 19.50 -9.42 -15.87
CA GLY A 89 19.40 -7.97 -15.70
C GLY A 89 19.01 -7.55 -14.28
N SER A 90 19.00 -6.23 -14.08
CA SER A 90 18.81 -5.61 -12.76
C SER A 90 17.50 -4.82 -12.64
N THR A 91 16.68 -4.78 -13.69
CA THR A 91 15.43 -4.03 -13.70
C THR A 91 14.34 -4.80 -12.97
N PRO A 92 13.56 -4.17 -12.08
CA PRO A 92 12.43 -4.82 -11.44
C PRO A 92 11.39 -5.33 -12.45
N LYS A 93 10.76 -6.47 -12.14
CA LYS A 93 9.69 -7.08 -12.96
C LYS A 93 8.35 -7.00 -12.23
N VAL A 94 7.22 -7.07 -12.93
CA VAL A 94 5.91 -6.94 -12.28
C VAL A 94 5.53 -8.23 -11.54
N ALA A 95 4.95 -8.13 -10.35
CA ALA A 95 4.46 -9.25 -9.54
C ALA A 95 3.10 -9.78 -10.05
N ASN A 96 3.03 -10.16 -11.33
CA ASN A 96 1.82 -10.54 -12.05
C ASN A 96 1.73 -12.03 -12.41
N ASP A 97 2.57 -12.87 -11.80
CA ASP A 97 2.72 -14.30 -12.12
C ASP A 97 3.18 -14.64 -13.55
N ASN A 98 3.64 -13.65 -14.33
CA ASN A 98 3.97 -13.81 -15.74
C ASN A 98 5.35 -13.22 -16.09
N ASP A 99 5.65 -12.01 -15.60
CA ASP A 99 6.94 -11.36 -15.81
C ASP A 99 8.01 -12.10 -15.02
N ALA A 100 8.84 -12.87 -15.72
CA ALA A 100 9.77 -13.79 -15.09
C ALA A 100 11.21 -13.30 -15.14
N PHE A 101 11.97 -13.46 -14.07
CA PHE A 101 13.43 -13.45 -14.11
C PHE A 101 13.94 -14.79 -14.61
N THR A 102 15.04 -14.79 -15.37
CA THR A 102 15.78 -15.98 -15.79
C THR A 102 17.02 -16.09 -14.92
N LEU A 103 17.10 -17.17 -14.15
CA LEU A 103 18.23 -17.54 -13.33
C LEU A 103 19.12 -18.48 -14.13
N THR A 104 20.42 -18.20 -14.19
CA THR A 104 21.40 -19.07 -14.88
C THR A 104 22.47 -19.49 -13.88
N ALA A 105 22.50 -20.79 -13.55
CA ALA A 105 23.52 -21.38 -12.70
C ALA A 105 24.57 -22.09 -13.58
N THR A 106 25.84 -21.71 -13.44
CA THR A 106 26.96 -22.39 -14.10
C THR A 106 27.68 -23.30 -13.10
N VAL A 107 27.86 -24.58 -13.44
CA VAL A 107 28.48 -25.58 -12.55
C VAL A 107 29.90 -25.92 -13.00
N LYS A 108 30.86 -25.74 -12.08
CA LYS A 108 32.27 -26.09 -12.28
C LYS A 108 32.83 -26.91 -11.12
N ASP A 109 33.78 -27.81 -11.38
CA ASP A 109 34.51 -28.51 -10.33
C ASP A 109 35.58 -27.62 -9.70
N GLN A 110 36.27 -28.10 -8.67
CA GLN A 110 37.35 -27.37 -7.99
C GLN A 110 38.53 -26.98 -8.91
N TYR A 111 38.64 -27.59 -10.09
CA TYR A 111 39.67 -27.29 -11.08
C TYR A 111 39.15 -26.42 -12.23
N GLY A 112 37.88 -25.99 -12.18
CA GLY A 112 37.26 -25.10 -13.16
C GLY A 112 36.69 -25.81 -14.39
N ASN A 113 36.64 -27.14 -14.42
CA ASN A 113 36.01 -27.87 -15.52
C ASN A 113 34.49 -27.71 -15.45
N LEU A 114 33.81 -27.60 -16.59
CA LEU A 114 32.35 -27.56 -16.67
C LEU A 114 31.74 -28.94 -16.39
N LEU A 115 30.56 -28.98 -15.77
CA LEU A 115 29.84 -30.22 -15.44
C LEU A 115 28.52 -30.35 -16.20
N PRO A 116 28.54 -30.75 -17.48
CA PRO A 116 27.32 -31.11 -18.20
C PRO A 116 26.54 -32.22 -17.50
N GLY A 117 25.24 -32.03 -17.34
CA GLY A 117 24.33 -32.96 -16.70
C GLY A 117 24.29 -32.90 -15.18
N ALA A 118 25.11 -32.05 -14.52
CA ALA A 118 25.00 -31.80 -13.09
C ALA A 118 23.60 -31.35 -12.71
N VAL A 119 23.05 -31.91 -11.64
CA VAL A 119 21.77 -31.48 -11.10
C VAL A 119 22.00 -30.22 -10.27
N VAL A 120 21.38 -29.12 -10.70
CA VAL A 120 21.33 -27.86 -9.96
C VAL A 120 20.02 -27.78 -9.22
N VAL A 121 20.05 -27.40 -7.96
CA VAL A 121 18.87 -27.09 -7.14
C VAL A 121 18.83 -25.59 -6.90
N PHE A 122 17.81 -24.92 -7.43
CA PHE A 122 17.56 -23.51 -7.14
C PHE A 122 16.83 -23.38 -5.80
N ASN A 123 17.40 -22.61 -4.88
CA ASN A 123 16.82 -22.36 -3.57
C ASN A 123 16.01 -21.06 -3.63
N LEU A 124 14.70 -21.19 -3.77
CA LEU A 124 13.79 -20.05 -3.86
C LEU A 124 13.20 -19.70 -2.48
N PRO A 125 13.17 -18.41 -2.10
CA PRO A 125 12.50 -17.98 -0.88
C PRO A 125 10.97 -18.02 -1.03
N ARG A 126 10.25 -17.90 0.08
CA ARG A 126 8.78 -17.74 0.06
C ARG A 126 8.39 -16.51 -0.76
N GLY A 127 7.37 -16.66 -1.61
CA GLY A 127 6.87 -15.60 -2.50
C GLY A 127 7.35 -15.73 -3.94
N VAL A 128 8.47 -16.44 -4.18
CA VAL A 128 9.00 -16.70 -5.53
C VAL A 128 8.75 -18.16 -5.90
N LYS A 129 8.30 -18.42 -7.12
CA LYS A 129 8.09 -19.76 -7.65
C LYS A 129 8.61 -19.88 -9.09
N PRO A 130 8.87 -21.11 -9.59
CA PRO A 130 9.12 -21.32 -11.00
C PRO A 130 7.95 -20.82 -11.86
N LEU A 131 8.26 -20.30 -13.04
CA LEU A 131 7.24 -19.98 -14.04
C LEU A 131 6.60 -21.29 -14.54
N ALA A 132 5.26 -21.35 -14.51
CA ALA A 132 4.46 -22.54 -14.87
C ALA A 132 4.86 -23.79 -14.06
N ASP A 133 4.83 -24.99 -14.67
CA ASP A 133 5.21 -26.27 -14.05
C ASP A 133 6.74 -26.46 -13.96
N GLY A 134 7.49 -25.36 -13.86
CA GLY A 134 8.95 -25.40 -13.76
C GLY A 134 9.41 -26.14 -12.51
N ASN A 135 10.52 -26.88 -12.63
CA ASN A 135 11.13 -27.61 -11.52
C ASN A 135 12.32 -26.82 -10.98
N ILE A 136 12.45 -26.74 -9.65
CA ILE A 136 13.62 -26.14 -9.00
C ILE A 136 14.89 -26.99 -9.16
N MET A 137 14.75 -28.25 -9.57
CA MET A 137 15.87 -29.14 -9.92
C MET A 137 16.02 -29.17 -11.44
N VAL A 138 17.14 -28.67 -11.96
CA VAL A 138 17.41 -28.54 -13.40
C VAL A 138 18.78 -29.15 -13.71
N ASN A 139 18.86 -29.97 -14.76
CA ASN A 139 20.14 -30.48 -15.24
C ASN A 139 20.88 -29.44 -16.05
N ALA A 140 22.17 -29.27 -15.75
CA ALA A 140 23.07 -28.43 -16.53
C ALA A 140 23.22 -28.97 -17.96
N ASP A 141 23.27 -28.07 -18.94
CA ASP A 141 23.43 -28.36 -20.35
C ASP A 141 24.89 -28.72 -20.71
N LYS A 142 25.19 -28.82 -22.02
CA LYS A 142 26.54 -29.10 -22.52
C LYS A 142 27.59 -28.06 -22.15
N GLU A 143 27.18 -26.86 -21.75
CA GLU A 143 28.03 -25.76 -21.29
C GLU A 143 28.08 -25.69 -19.76
N GLY A 144 27.52 -26.68 -19.06
CA GLY A 144 27.46 -26.69 -17.60
C GLY A 144 26.48 -25.66 -17.03
N LYS A 145 25.51 -25.17 -17.83
CA LYS A 145 24.53 -24.16 -17.40
C LYS A 145 23.16 -24.78 -17.17
N ALA A 146 22.53 -24.46 -16.04
CA ALA A 146 21.13 -24.76 -15.77
C ALA A 146 20.34 -23.44 -15.71
N GLU A 147 19.20 -23.38 -16.38
CA GLU A 147 18.36 -22.18 -16.42
C GLU A 147 17.00 -22.43 -15.78
N LEU A 148 16.52 -21.48 -14.98
CA LEU A 148 15.21 -21.50 -14.37
C LEU A 148 14.55 -20.12 -14.46
N LYS A 149 13.32 -20.07 -14.99
CA LYS A 149 12.51 -18.86 -14.96
C LYS A 149 11.69 -18.82 -13.67
N VAL A 150 11.65 -17.68 -13.01
CA VAL A 150 10.94 -17.46 -11.74
C VAL A 150 10.04 -16.25 -11.80
N VAL A 151 8.86 -16.38 -11.19
CA VAL A 151 7.82 -15.35 -11.08
C VAL A 151 7.38 -15.16 -9.63
N SER A 152 6.62 -14.10 -9.40
CA SER A 152 5.98 -13.81 -8.11
C SER A 152 4.62 -13.15 -8.33
N VAL A 153 3.72 -13.34 -7.37
CA VAL A 153 2.50 -12.54 -7.19
C VAL A 153 2.63 -11.54 -6.05
N THR A 154 3.73 -11.60 -5.30
CA THR A 154 4.01 -10.74 -4.15
C THR A 154 5.16 -9.79 -4.48
N ALA A 155 4.88 -8.49 -4.45
CA ALA A 155 5.90 -7.47 -4.64
C ALA A 155 6.93 -7.50 -3.50
N GLY A 156 8.20 -7.31 -3.83
CA GLY A 156 9.31 -7.36 -2.88
C GLY A 156 10.64 -7.68 -3.55
N THR A 157 11.70 -7.56 -2.75
CA THR A 157 13.05 -7.98 -3.13
C THR A 157 13.35 -9.32 -2.46
N TYR A 158 13.86 -10.26 -3.24
CA TYR A 158 14.10 -11.65 -2.83
C TYR A 158 15.53 -12.05 -3.15
N GLU A 159 16.19 -12.70 -2.19
CA GLU A 159 17.51 -13.30 -2.40
C GLU A 159 17.36 -14.77 -2.81
N ILE A 160 18.08 -15.15 -3.86
CA ILE A 160 18.04 -16.48 -4.47
C ILE A 160 19.47 -17.04 -4.52
N THR A 161 19.60 -18.33 -4.23
CA THR A 161 20.83 -19.10 -4.41
C THR A 161 20.56 -20.35 -5.25
N ALA A 162 21.63 -21.02 -5.69
CA ALA A 162 21.57 -22.35 -6.26
C ALA A 162 22.66 -23.23 -5.66
N SER A 163 22.46 -24.54 -5.63
CA SER A 163 23.46 -25.52 -5.19
C SER A 163 23.61 -26.63 -6.21
N ALA A 164 24.79 -27.22 -6.31
CA ALA A 164 25.09 -28.36 -7.16
C ALA A 164 26.24 -29.15 -6.56
N GLY A 165 26.33 -30.46 -6.82
CA GLY A 165 27.51 -31.29 -6.53
C GLY A 165 27.90 -31.41 -5.05
N ASN A 166 28.56 -30.38 -4.52
CA ASN A 166 29.06 -30.27 -3.15
C ASN A 166 28.02 -29.75 -2.12
N ASP A 167 26.78 -29.55 -2.58
CA ASP A 167 25.63 -29.02 -1.81
C ASP A 167 25.86 -27.65 -1.16
N GLN A 168 26.91 -26.92 -1.52
CA GLN A 168 27.15 -25.57 -1.04
C GLN A 168 26.35 -24.56 -1.87
N PRO A 169 25.69 -23.58 -1.21
CA PRO A 169 24.99 -22.53 -1.92
C PRO A 169 25.97 -21.66 -2.71
N SER A 170 25.53 -21.21 -3.87
CA SER A 170 26.20 -20.21 -4.71
C SER A 170 26.28 -18.85 -4.02
N ASN A 171 26.87 -17.87 -4.71
CA ASN A 171 26.61 -16.47 -4.43
C ASN A 171 25.09 -16.20 -4.42
N ALA A 172 24.65 -15.37 -3.48
CA ALA A 172 23.27 -14.88 -3.45
C ALA A 172 23.06 -13.82 -4.53
N GLN A 173 21.92 -13.88 -5.21
CA GLN A 173 21.48 -12.89 -6.19
C GLN A 173 20.14 -12.31 -5.77
N SER A 174 19.97 -10.99 -5.94
CA SER A 174 18.73 -10.28 -5.60
C SER A 174 17.87 -10.08 -6.84
N VAL A 175 16.58 -10.43 -6.73
CA VAL A 175 15.55 -10.11 -7.73
C VAL A 175 14.48 -9.23 -7.10
N THR A 176 13.94 -8.28 -7.86
CA THR A 176 12.90 -7.37 -7.34
C THR A 176 11.64 -7.46 -8.19
N PHE A 177 10.54 -7.80 -7.54
CA PHE A 177 9.20 -7.74 -8.12
C PHE A 177 8.45 -6.50 -7.59
N VAL A 178 7.77 -5.76 -8.47
CA VAL A 178 7.00 -4.55 -8.12
C VAL A 178 5.50 -4.79 -8.35
N ALA A 179 4.66 -4.09 -7.59
CA ALA A 179 3.21 -4.17 -7.73
C ALA A 179 2.73 -3.75 -9.12
N ASP A 180 1.63 -4.35 -9.58
CA ASP A 180 1.10 -4.12 -10.92
C ASP A 180 0.26 -2.84 -11.01
N LYS A 181 0.83 -1.79 -11.61
CA LYS A 181 0.13 -0.51 -11.85
C LYS A 181 -1.00 -0.62 -12.88
N THR A 182 -1.03 -1.68 -13.70
CA THR A 182 -2.11 -1.89 -14.67
C THR A 182 -3.38 -2.41 -14.02
N THR A 183 -3.31 -2.94 -12.80
CA THR A 183 -4.47 -3.45 -12.04
C THR A 183 -4.69 -2.69 -10.73
N ALA A 184 -4.23 -1.44 -10.67
CA ALA A 184 -4.39 -0.57 -9.51
C ALA A 184 -5.86 -0.39 -9.09
N THR A 185 -6.13 -0.55 -7.79
CA THR A 185 -7.46 -0.41 -7.18
C THR A 185 -7.40 0.38 -5.88
N ILE A 186 -8.43 1.18 -5.58
CA ILE A 186 -8.57 1.80 -4.26
C ILE A 186 -9.09 0.76 -3.28
N SER A 187 -8.24 0.27 -2.38
CA SER A 187 -8.62 -0.76 -1.40
C SER A 187 -9.37 -0.17 -0.20
N SER A 188 -9.04 1.05 0.24
CA SER A 188 -9.71 1.70 1.37
C SER A 188 -9.58 3.23 1.35
N ILE A 189 -10.50 3.89 2.05
CA ILE A 189 -10.41 5.30 2.45
C ILE A 189 -10.65 5.33 3.95
N GLU A 190 -9.62 5.65 4.73
CA GLU A 190 -9.69 5.81 6.17
C GLU A 190 -9.91 7.27 6.52
N VAL A 191 -10.91 7.56 7.36
CA VAL A 191 -11.26 8.91 7.83
C VAL A 191 -10.90 9.04 9.31
N ILE A 192 -9.84 9.81 9.59
CA ILE A 192 -9.31 10.03 10.94
C ILE A 192 -9.75 11.41 11.43
N GLY A 193 -10.32 11.46 12.63
CA GLY A 193 -10.89 12.69 13.21
C GLY A 193 -12.33 12.95 12.77
N ASN A 194 -13.09 11.91 12.41
CA ASN A 194 -14.49 12.05 12.01
C ASN A 194 -15.30 12.79 13.08
N ARG A 195 -16.21 13.67 12.65
CA ARG A 195 -16.95 14.63 13.48
C ARG A 195 -16.09 15.78 14.03
N ALA A 196 -15.07 16.20 13.28
CA ALA A 196 -14.33 17.43 13.56
C ALA A 196 -15.25 18.67 13.52
N VAL A 197 -14.88 19.71 14.25
CA VAL A 197 -15.60 20.99 14.27
C VAL A 197 -15.43 21.73 12.94
N ALA A 198 -16.51 22.30 12.41
CA ALA A 198 -16.54 23.08 11.17
C ALA A 198 -16.13 24.55 11.39
N ASP A 199 -14.94 24.78 11.93
CA ASP A 199 -14.37 26.10 12.23
C ASP A 199 -13.43 26.64 11.14
N GLY A 200 -13.26 25.89 10.04
CA GLY A 200 -12.32 26.19 8.96
C GLY A 200 -10.84 25.93 9.30
N LYS A 201 -10.52 25.44 10.51
CA LYS A 201 -9.15 25.25 11.00
C LYS A 201 -8.89 23.81 11.41
N THR A 202 -9.84 23.18 12.09
CA THR A 202 -9.77 21.79 12.55
C THR A 202 -9.82 20.89 11.33
N LYS A 203 -8.78 20.07 11.17
CA LYS A 203 -8.61 19.19 10.01
C LYS A 203 -8.96 17.75 10.36
N GLN A 204 -9.63 17.07 9.43
CA GLN A 204 -9.64 15.61 9.36
C GLN A 204 -8.51 15.12 8.47
N THR A 205 -8.04 13.90 8.68
CA THR A 205 -7.05 13.24 7.82
C THR A 205 -7.70 12.10 7.06
N TYR A 206 -7.42 11.99 5.77
CA TYR A 206 -7.92 10.96 4.89
C TYR A 206 -6.75 10.16 4.34
N LYS A 207 -6.71 8.85 4.60
CA LYS A 207 -5.71 7.95 4.02
C LYS A 207 -6.37 7.06 2.99
N VAL A 208 -5.96 7.20 1.74
CA VAL A 208 -6.45 6.38 0.63
C VAL A 208 -5.39 5.31 0.35
N THR A 209 -5.76 4.03 0.47
CA THR A 209 -4.83 2.92 0.20
C THR A 209 -5.07 2.35 -1.19
N VAL A 210 -4.00 2.11 -1.94
CA VAL A 210 -4.03 1.55 -3.31
C VAL A 210 -3.30 0.21 -3.36
N THR A 211 -3.96 -0.79 -3.91
CA THR A 211 -3.39 -2.14 -4.14
C THR A 211 -3.60 -2.63 -5.56
N ASP A 212 -2.80 -3.58 -6.02
CA ASP A 212 -3.06 -4.30 -7.28
C ASP A 212 -4.07 -5.45 -7.04
N ALA A 213 -4.38 -6.21 -8.09
CA ALA A 213 -5.27 -7.37 -8.01
C ALA A 213 -4.76 -8.48 -7.06
N ASN A 214 -3.47 -8.52 -6.76
CA ASN A 214 -2.83 -9.48 -5.86
C ASN A 214 -2.67 -8.92 -4.43
N ASN A 215 -3.26 -7.76 -4.13
CA ASN A 215 -3.16 -7.04 -2.86
C ASN A 215 -1.75 -6.53 -2.52
N ASN A 216 -0.87 -6.35 -3.52
CA ASN A 216 0.39 -5.66 -3.29
C ASN A 216 0.13 -4.16 -3.18
N LEU A 217 0.82 -3.48 -2.25
CA LEU A 217 0.72 -2.03 -2.06
C LEU A 217 1.42 -1.31 -3.22
N LEU A 218 0.76 -0.31 -3.82
CA LEU A 218 1.34 0.46 -4.92
C LEU A 218 1.96 1.76 -4.41
N LYS A 219 3.28 1.88 -4.51
CA LYS A 219 3.97 3.16 -4.38
C LYS A 219 3.87 3.99 -5.66
N ASP A 220 3.93 5.31 -5.50
CA ASP A 220 4.02 6.28 -6.59
C ASP A 220 2.84 6.21 -7.60
N SER A 221 1.68 5.74 -7.18
CA SER A 221 0.41 5.87 -7.88
C SER A 221 -0.24 7.21 -7.56
N ASP A 222 -0.76 7.88 -8.58
CA ASP A 222 -1.47 9.16 -8.48
C ASP A 222 -2.93 8.92 -8.07
N VAL A 223 -3.30 9.39 -6.88
CA VAL A 223 -4.65 9.30 -6.33
C VAL A 223 -5.25 10.68 -6.30
N THR A 224 -6.44 10.84 -6.89
CA THR A 224 -7.22 12.07 -6.79
C THR A 224 -8.33 11.90 -5.78
N LEU A 225 -8.46 12.81 -4.83
CA LEU A 225 -9.54 12.84 -3.86
C LEU A 225 -10.42 14.07 -4.09
N THR A 226 -11.74 13.84 -4.22
CA THR A 226 -12.74 14.90 -4.32
C THR A 226 -13.78 14.76 -3.22
N ALA A 227 -14.51 15.85 -2.94
CA ALA A 227 -15.63 15.88 -2.01
C ALA A 227 -16.91 16.26 -2.75
N SER A 228 -18.06 15.86 -2.22
CA SER A 228 -19.39 16.19 -2.77
C SER A 228 -19.71 17.69 -2.79
N SER A 229 -18.93 18.53 -2.09
CA SER A 229 -19.09 19.98 -2.05
C SER A 229 -17.73 20.67 -1.92
N GLU A 230 -17.57 21.79 -2.62
CA GLU A 230 -16.37 22.63 -2.59
C GLU A 230 -16.12 23.30 -1.23
N ASN A 231 -17.12 23.31 -0.34
CA ASN A 231 -16.98 23.82 1.03
C ASN A 231 -16.01 22.99 1.87
N LEU A 232 -15.82 21.70 1.54
CA LEU A 232 -14.75 20.89 2.12
C LEU A 232 -13.46 21.14 1.34
N VAL A 233 -12.57 21.94 1.93
CA VAL A 233 -11.27 22.26 1.36
C VAL A 233 -10.31 21.12 1.66
N LEU A 234 -9.84 20.44 0.62
CA LEU A 234 -8.86 19.35 0.70
C LEU A 234 -7.44 19.87 0.47
N ASP A 235 -6.49 19.28 1.19
CA ASP A 235 -5.06 19.56 1.12
C ASP A 235 -4.26 18.25 1.13
N PRO A 236 -3.54 17.89 0.05
CA PRO A 236 -3.41 18.67 -1.18
C PRO A 236 -4.73 18.74 -1.96
N LYS A 237 -4.87 19.80 -2.77
CA LYS A 237 -6.01 19.92 -3.68
C LYS A 237 -5.79 19.02 -4.89
N GLY A 238 -6.70 18.07 -5.11
CA GLY A 238 -6.68 17.18 -6.26
C GLY A 238 -5.89 15.90 -5.98
N THR A 239 -4.66 15.83 -6.46
CA THR A 239 -3.89 14.58 -6.55
C THR A 239 -2.76 14.51 -5.52
N ALA A 240 -2.57 13.33 -4.93
CA ALA A 240 -1.42 12.98 -4.12
C ALA A 240 -0.83 11.63 -4.57
N LYS A 241 0.49 11.47 -4.44
CA LYS A 241 1.14 10.17 -4.68
C LYS A 241 1.04 9.28 -3.45
N THR A 242 0.90 7.99 -3.71
CA THR A 242 1.01 6.95 -2.69
C THR A 242 2.45 6.75 -2.25
N ASN A 243 2.64 6.57 -0.94
CA ASN A 243 3.94 6.28 -0.33
C ASN A 243 4.31 4.78 -0.42
N GLU A 244 5.40 4.38 0.23
CA GLU A 244 5.85 2.97 0.31
C GLU A 244 4.82 2.02 0.95
N GLN A 245 3.88 2.54 1.74
CA GLN A 245 2.75 1.79 2.30
C GLN A 245 1.53 1.79 1.38
N GLY A 246 1.65 2.25 0.13
CA GLY A 246 0.55 2.35 -0.82
C GLY A 246 -0.51 3.39 -0.44
N GLN A 247 -0.16 4.37 0.40
CA GLN A 247 -1.11 5.34 0.96
C GLN A 247 -0.89 6.74 0.41
N ALA A 248 -1.95 7.34 -0.13
CA ALA A 248 -2.04 8.77 -0.42
C ALA A 248 -2.76 9.46 0.74
N VAL A 249 -2.16 10.53 1.28
CA VAL A 249 -2.66 11.22 2.47
C VAL A 249 -3.17 12.59 2.10
N PHE A 250 -4.38 12.90 2.56
CA PHE A 250 -5.02 14.20 2.43
C PHE A 250 -5.46 14.68 3.81
N THR A 251 -5.65 15.98 3.93
CA THR A 251 -6.36 16.60 5.04
C THR A 251 -7.52 17.41 4.51
N GLY A 252 -8.52 17.67 5.34
CA GLY A 252 -9.57 18.60 4.94
C GLY A 252 -10.20 19.33 6.11
N SER A 253 -10.66 20.54 5.84
CA SER A 253 -11.35 21.42 6.78
C SER A 253 -12.49 22.14 6.07
N THR A 254 -13.49 22.56 6.83
CA THR A 254 -14.68 23.26 6.32
C THR A 254 -15.19 24.23 7.37
N THR A 255 -15.89 25.27 6.93
CA THR A 255 -16.68 26.16 7.79
C THR A 255 -18.15 25.76 7.85
N ILE A 256 -18.56 24.74 7.11
CA ILE A 256 -19.94 24.24 7.06
C ILE A 256 -20.03 22.86 7.69
N ALA A 257 -20.86 22.73 8.73
CA ALA A 257 -21.17 21.47 9.38
C ALA A 257 -22.11 20.65 8.48
N ALA A 258 -21.60 19.55 7.93
CA ALA A 258 -22.35 18.66 7.05
C ALA A 258 -21.69 17.27 7.00
N THR A 259 -22.37 16.33 6.37
CA THR A 259 -21.74 15.07 5.94
C THR A 259 -21.33 15.23 4.47
N TYR A 260 -20.04 15.03 4.20
CA TYR A 260 -19.44 15.10 2.88
C TYR A 260 -19.15 13.68 2.39
N THR A 261 -19.44 13.42 1.12
CA THR A 261 -19.04 12.18 0.45
C THR A 261 -17.70 12.43 -0.23
N LEU A 262 -16.67 11.72 0.22
CA LEU A 262 -15.36 11.68 -0.41
C LEU A 262 -15.41 10.67 -1.57
N THR A 263 -14.76 11.00 -2.69
CA THR A 263 -14.57 10.10 -3.82
C THR A 263 -13.09 10.07 -4.18
N ALA A 264 -12.45 8.91 -3.98
CA ALA A 264 -11.09 8.67 -4.42
C ALA A 264 -11.10 8.04 -5.82
N LYS A 265 -10.13 8.42 -6.64
CA LYS A 265 -9.90 7.90 -7.99
C LYS A 265 -8.41 7.56 -8.14
N VAL A 266 -8.10 6.40 -8.69
CA VAL A 266 -6.77 6.05 -9.22
C VAL A 266 -6.91 5.62 -10.68
N GLU A 267 -6.01 6.11 -11.53
CA GLU A 267 -5.92 5.67 -12.93
C GLU A 267 -4.94 4.50 -13.03
N GLN A 268 -5.38 3.43 -13.69
CA GLN A 268 -4.57 2.28 -14.01
C GLN A 268 -3.70 2.59 -15.22
N ALA A 269 -2.51 1.99 -15.29
CA ALA A 269 -1.60 2.22 -16.42
C ALA A 269 -2.15 1.75 -17.78
N ASN A 270 -3.22 0.94 -17.78
CA ASN A 270 -3.96 0.51 -18.98
C ASN A 270 -5.09 1.50 -19.40
N GLY A 271 -5.27 2.61 -18.69
CA GLY A 271 -6.30 3.62 -18.94
C GLY A 271 -7.64 3.38 -18.24
N GLN A 272 -7.82 2.28 -17.49
CA GLN A 272 -8.98 2.08 -16.65
C GLN A 272 -8.90 2.91 -15.36
N VAL A 273 -10.02 3.01 -14.66
CA VAL A 273 -10.14 3.82 -13.44
C VAL A 273 -10.77 2.98 -12.34
N SER A 274 -10.18 3.03 -11.14
CA SER A 274 -10.79 2.53 -9.92
C SER A 274 -11.25 3.69 -9.05
N THR A 275 -12.49 3.61 -8.52
CA THR A 275 -13.06 4.60 -7.62
C THR A 275 -13.59 3.96 -6.34
N LYS A 276 -13.58 4.74 -5.25
CA LYS A 276 -14.18 4.36 -3.97
C LYS A 276 -14.70 5.59 -3.25
N THR A 277 -15.74 5.41 -2.43
CA THR A 277 -16.33 6.50 -1.65
C THR A 277 -16.26 6.24 -0.15
N ALA A 278 -16.28 7.32 0.63
CA ALA A 278 -16.39 7.30 2.10
C ALA A 278 -17.09 8.56 2.60
N GLU A 279 -17.65 8.49 3.81
CA GLU A 279 -18.30 9.65 4.44
C GLU A 279 -17.35 10.35 5.43
N SER A 280 -17.31 11.68 5.36
CA SER A 280 -16.61 12.56 6.31
C SER A 280 -17.61 13.54 6.91
N LYS A 281 -17.83 13.48 8.23
CA LYS A 281 -18.80 14.33 8.92
C LYS A 281 -18.09 15.44 9.68
N PHE A 282 -18.52 16.68 9.50
CA PHE A 282 -18.16 17.81 10.36
C PHE A 282 -19.37 18.27 11.17
N VAL A 283 -19.13 18.78 12.37
CA VAL A 283 -20.18 19.24 13.30
C VAL A 283 -20.00 20.72 13.61
N ALA A 284 -21.08 21.38 14.02
CA ALA A 284 -21.03 22.78 14.43
C ALA A 284 -20.21 22.94 15.73
N ASP A 285 -19.70 24.15 15.96
CA ASP A 285 -19.00 24.47 17.20
C ASP A 285 -20.00 24.84 18.30
N ASP A 286 -20.60 23.82 18.92
CA ASP A 286 -21.62 23.98 19.97
C ASP A 286 -21.14 24.85 21.14
N LYS A 287 -19.83 24.90 21.40
CA LYS A 287 -19.25 25.69 22.49
C LYS A 287 -19.28 27.19 22.20
N ASN A 288 -19.07 27.57 20.94
CA ASN A 288 -18.97 28.95 20.50
C ASN A 288 -20.23 29.42 19.75
N ALA A 289 -21.35 28.74 19.95
CA ALA A 289 -22.64 29.14 19.40
C ALA A 289 -23.12 30.47 19.99
N VAL A 290 -23.86 31.24 19.22
CA VAL A 290 -24.40 32.55 19.60
C VAL A 290 -25.91 32.50 19.49
N LEU A 291 -26.58 32.86 20.59
CA LEU A 291 -28.02 33.06 20.65
C LEU A 291 -28.35 34.51 20.27
N ALA A 292 -29.26 34.69 19.32
CA ALA A 292 -29.72 35.99 18.87
C ALA A 292 -31.24 36.00 18.68
N ALA A 293 -31.87 37.16 18.85
CA ALA A 293 -33.31 37.34 18.66
C ALA A 293 -33.59 38.55 17.77
N SER A 294 -34.66 38.46 16.97
CA SER A 294 -35.11 39.53 16.07
C SER A 294 -36.64 39.59 16.00
N PRO A 295 -37.27 40.76 16.16
CA PRO A 295 -36.64 42.03 16.54
C PRO A 295 -36.19 42.01 18.01
N GLU A 296 -35.21 42.85 18.36
CA GLU A 296 -34.80 43.05 19.76
C GLU A 296 -35.82 43.91 20.54
N ARG A 297 -36.58 44.74 19.83
CA ARG A 297 -37.62 45.60 20.40
C ARG A 297 -38.82 45.76 19.47
N VAL A 298 -40.02 45.77 20.04
CA VAL A 298 -41.27 46.16 19.38
C VAL A 298 -41.83 47.37 20.13
N ASP A 299 -41.89 48.52 19.47
CA ASP A 299 -42.19 49.81 20.11
C ASP A 299 -43.69 50.03 20.37
N SER A 300 -44.54 49.38 19.60
CA SER A 300 -45.99 49.47 19.72
C SER A 300 -46.62 48.15 19.28
N LEU A 301 -47.26 47.46 20.23
CA LEU A 301 -48.15 46.33 20.00
C LEU A 301 -49.53 46.71 20.56
N VAL A 302 -50.60 46.63 19.77
CA VAL A 302 -51.95 46.92 20.29
C VAL A 302 -52.36 45.83 21.29
N ALA A 303 -52.72 46.22 22.51
CA ALA A 303 -53.10 45.32 23.60
C ALA A 303 -54.58 44.88 23.51
N ASP A 304 -54.99 44.30 22.38
CA ASP A 304 -56.36 43.83 22.08
C ASP A 304 -56.54 42.31 22.26
N GLY A 305 -55.49 41.60 22.68
CA GLY A 305 -55.44 40.14 22.80
C GLY A 305 -55.36 39.37 21.48
N LYS A 306 -55.37 40.06 20.32
CA LYS A 306 -55.43 39.46 18.97
C LYS A 306 -54.22 39.82 18.11
N THR A 307 -53.79 41.08 18.16
CA THR A 307 -52.63 41.57 17.45
C THR A 307 -51.38 40.88 18.00
N THR A 308 -50.54 40.36 17.11
CA THR A 308 -49.35 39.59 17.50
C THR A 308 -48.06 40.27 17.06
N ALA A 309 -47.07 40.25 17.95
CA ALA A 309 -45.68 40.48 17.61
C ALA A 309 -45.01 39.13 17.32
N THR A 310 -44.17 39.07 16.29
CA THR A 310 -43.38 37.88 15.94
C THR A 310 -41.92 38.08 16.32
N MET A 311 -41.34 37.11 17.01
CA MET A 311 -39.93 37.06 17.37
C MET A 311 -39.30 35.81 16.77
N THR A 312 -38.15 35.97 16.13
CA THR A 312 -37.32 34.88 15.62
C THR A 312 -36.10 34.76 16.50
N VAL A 313 -35.81 33.56 17.00
CA VAL A 313 -34.60 33.29 17.78
C VAL A 313 -33.74 32.31 16.99
N THR A 314 -32.45 32.61 16.89
CA THR A 314 -31.47 31.77 16.19
C THR A 314 -30.33 31.40 17.12
N LEU A 315 -29.85 30.17 16.99
CA LEU A 315 -28.68 29.65 17.68
C LEU A 315 -27.68 29.14 16.63
N MET A 316 -26.59 29.88 16.44
CA MET A 316 -25.67 29.69 15.31
C MET A 316 -24.21 29.69 15.76
N ALA A 317 -23.41 28.75 15.28
CA ALA A 317 -21.95 28.80 15.36
C ALA A 317 -21.38 29.21 14.00
N GLY A 318 -21.10 30.50 13.84
CA GLY A 318 -20.83 31.09 12.53
C GLY A 318 -22.04 30.95 11.62
N VAL A 319 -21.90 30.24 10.50
CA VAL A 319 -22.99 29.96 9.55
C VAL A 319 -23.75 28.67 9.86
N ASN A 320 -23.33 27.91 10.87
CA ASN A 320 -23.88 26.60 11.15
C ASN A 320 -25.00 26.67 12.19
N PRO A 321 -26.19 26.14 11.91
CA PRO A 321 -27.22 26.00 12.92
C PRO A 321 -26.77 25.03 14.00
N VAL A 322 -26.94 25.43 15.25
CA VAL A 322 -26.61 24.61 16.41
C VAL A 322 -27.91 24.15 17.06
N GLY A 323 -27.93 22.87 17.41
CA GLY A 323 -29.06 22.26 18.07
C GLY A 323 -28.99 22.35 19.60
N GLY A 324 -30.13 22.31 20.27
CA GLY A 324 -30.19 22.41 21.72
C GLY A 324 -31.60 22.52 22.26
N SER A 325 -31.71 22.92 23.53
CA SER A 325 -32.95 23.26 24.21
C SER A 325 -32.99 24.76 24.46
N MET A 326 -34.19 25.35 24.42
CA MET A 326 -34.42 26.76 24.69
C MET A 326 -35.59 26.93 25.62
N TRP A 327 -35.50 27.92 26.51
CA TRP A 327 -36.63 28.40 27.28
C TRP A 327 -36.65 29.92 27.34
N VAL A 328 -37.82 30.49 27.57
CA VAL A 328 -38.00 31.94 27.73
C VAL A 328 -38.59 32.25 29.10
N ASP A 329 -37.99 33.22 29.77
CA ASP A 329 -38.52 33.85 30.96
C ASP A 329 -39.23 35.15 30.55
N ILE A 330 -40.49 35.31 30.95
CA ILE A 330 -41.32 36.47 30.59
C ILE A 330 -41.54 37.31 31.84
N GLU A 331 -41.06 38.54 31.81
CA GLU A 331 -41.32 39.56 32.81
C GLU A 331 -42.47 40.45 32.31
N ALA A 332 -43.62 40.35 32.97
CA ALA A 332 -44.84 41.08 32.63
C ALA A 332 -45.02 42.32 33.53
N PRO A 333 -45.78 43.34 33.09
CA PRO A 333 -46.10 44.50 33.92
C PRO A 333 -46.82 44.12 35.22
N GLU A 334 -46.74 44.98 36.22
CA GLU A 334 -47.42 44.78 37.49
C GLU A 334 -48.94 44.58 37.30
N GLY A 335 -49.49 43.54 37.96
CA GLY A 335 -50.91 43.19 37.86
C GLY A 335 -51.31 42.39 36.61
N VAL A 336 -50.38 42.08 35.71
CA VAL A 336 -50.61 41.21 34.54
C VAL A 336 -50.34 39.75 34.90
N THR A 337 -51.23 38.84 34.50
CA THR A 337 -51.10 37.40 34.71
C THR A 337 -50.99 36.65 33.37
N GLU A 338 -50.67 35.36 33.39
CA GLU A 338 -50.62 34.55 32.16
C GLU A 338 -51.97 34.42 31.42
N LYS A 339 -53.09 34.82 32.05
CA LYS A 339 -54.40 34.89 31.40
C LYS A 339 -54.54 36.10 30.47
N ASP A 340 -53.70 37.11 30.67
CA ASP A 340 -53.77 38.40 29.99
C ASP A 340 -52.88 38.45 28.73
N TYR A 341 -52.14 37.38 28.44
CA TYR A 341 -51.28 37.30 27.26
C TYR A 341 -51.17 35.88 26.71
N GLN A 342 -50.78 35.77 25.45
CA GLN A 342 -50.52 34.51 24.79
C GLN A 342 -49.10 34.49 24.25
N PHE A 343 -48.39 33.37 24.47
CA PHE A 343 -47.05 33.14 23.91
C PHE A 343 -47.02 31.76 23.25
N LEU A 344 -46.93 31.72 21.92
CA LEU A 344 -47.03 30.48 21.13
C LEU A 344 -45.71 30.17 20.40
N PRO A 345 -45.41 28.88 20.13
CA PRO A 345 -46.21 27.70 20.52
C PRO A 345 -46.01 27.27 21.98
N SER A 346 -44.78 27.36 22.51
CA SER A 346 -44.46 27.01 23.90
C SER A 346 -43.31 27.87 24.44
N LYS A 347 -43.24 28.00 25.77
CA LYS A 347 -42.12 28.67 26.46
C LYS A 347 -40.82 27.88 26.43
N ALA A 348 -40.88 26.57 26.16
CA ALA A 348 -39.72 25.68 26.08
C ALA A 348 -39.80 24.78 24.83
N ASP A 349 -38.69 24.60 24.13
CA ASP A 349 -38.65 23.89 22.84
C ASP A 349 -37.22 23.43 22.48
N HIS A 350 -37.11 22.59 21.46
CA HIS A 350 -35.84 22.10 20.94
C HIS A 350 -35.45 22.78 19.62
N PHE A 351 -34.22 23.27 19.54
CA PHE A 351 -33.59 23.68 18.30
C PHE A 351 -33.03 22.44 17.60
N SER A 352 -33.66 21.94 16.54
CA SER A 352 -33.01 20.99 15.63
C SER A 352 -32.35 21.69 14.44
N GLY A 353 -32.91 22.83 14.01
CA GLY A 353 -32.43 23.63 12.88
C GLY A 353 -31.80 24.97 13.25
N GLY A 354 -31.45 25.21 14.52
CA GLY A 354 -30.84 26.47 14.98
C GLY A 354 -31.71 27.72 14.83
N LYS A 355 -33.01 27.57 14.55
CA LYS A 355 -33.97 28.65 14.40
C LYS A 355 -35.34 28.23 14.90
N ILE A 356 -36.02 29.15 15.57
CA ILE A 356 -37.43 29.04 15.94
C ILE A 356 -38.12 30.39 15.80
N THR A 357 -39.45 30.36 15.72
CA THR A 357 -40.30 31.56 15.71
C THR A 357 -41.30 31.48 16.86
N ARG A 358 -41.59 32.63 17.46
CA ARG A 358 -42.52 32.82 18.57
C ARG A 358 -43.44 33.98 18.28
N THR A 359 -44.68 33.87 18.72
CA THR A 359 -45.65 34.97 18.65
C THR A 359 -46.14 35.35 20.04
N PHE A 360 -46.36 36.64 20.24
CA PHE A 360 -46.86 37.21 21.49
C PHE A 360 -48.03 38.15 21.23
N SER A 361 -49.11 38.00 21.98
CA SER A 361 -50.23 38.95 22.05
C SER A 361 -50.62 39.19 23.51
N THR A 362 -51.24 40.34 23.80
CA THR A 362 -51.71 40.67 25.15
C THR A 362 -52.97 41.53 25.12
N SER A 363 -53.80 41.43 26.16
CA SER A 363 -54.94 42.32 26.42
C SER A 363 -54.65 43.43 27.43
N LYS A 364 -53.40 43.55 27.91
CA LYS A 364 -52.99 44.55 28.90
C LYS A 364 -51.80 45.37 28.39
N PRO A 365 -51.89 46.71 28.40
CA PRO A 365 -50.77 47.57 28.00
C PRO A 365 -49.63 47.48 29.01
N GLY A 366 -48.42 47.84 28.57
CA GLY A 366 -47.21 47.85 29.37
C GLY A 366 -46.02 47.25 28.65
N VAL A 367 -44.87 47.23 29.33
CA VAL A 367 -43.61 46.73 28.80
C VAL A 367 -43.42 45.27 29.23
N TYR A 368 -43.27 44.38 28.25
CA TYR A 368 -42.96 42.97 28.45
C TYR A 368 -41.51 42.71 28.06
N THR A 369 -40.76 42.03 28.92
CA THR A 369 -39.38 41.63 28.63
C THR A 369 -39.27 40.11 28.56
N PHE A 370 -38.76 39.61 27.44
CA PHE A 370 -38.56 38.20 27.16
C PHE A 370 -37.07 37.90 27.23
N THR A 371 -36.64 37.08 28.18
CA THR A 371 -35.25 36.61 28.27
C THR A 371 -35.18 35.20 27.70
N PHE A 372 -34.59 35.06 26.52
CA PHE A 372 -34.37 33.76 25.88
C PHE A 372 -33.05 33.16 26.35
N ASN A 373 -33.12 31.94 26.86
CA ASN A 373 -31.98 31.15 27.33
C ASN A 373 -31.84 29.89 26.46
N ALA A 374 -30.62 29.39 26.28
CA ALA A 374 -30.39 28.16 25.51
C ALA A 374 -29.27 27.29 26.09
N LEU A 375 -29.42 25.97 25.94
CA LEU A 375 -28.44 24.94 26.24
C LEU A 375 -28.21 24.09 24.99
N THR A 376 -26.99 24.06 24.45
CA THR A 376 -26.67 23.28 23.24
C THR A 376 -26.68 21.77 23.52
N TYR A 377 -26.80 20.93 22.49
CA TYR A 377 -26.66 19.47 22.67
C TYR A 377 -25.26 19.05 23.15
N GLY A 378 -24.24 19.87 22.91
CA GLY A 378 -22.92 19.76 23.54
C GLY A 378 -22.88 20.08 25.04
N GLY A 379 -23.99 20.54 25.63
CA GLY A 379 -24.10 20.85 27.05
C GLY A 379 -23.57 22.24 27.46
N TYR A 380 -23.50 23.19 26.52
CA TYR A 380 -23.04 24.54 26.79
C TYR A 380 -24.23 25.51 26.96
N GLU A 381 -24.26 26.23 28.08
CA GLU A 381 -25.22 27.31 28.30
C GLU A 381 -24.79 28.56 27.53
N MET A 382 -25.73 29.16 26.82
CA MET A 382 -25.50 30.33 25.99
C MET A 382 -25.82 31.61 26.75
N THR A 383 -25.14 32.70 26.42
CA THR A 383 -25.50 34.03 26.91
C THR A 383 -26.95 34.35 26.53
N PRO A 384 -27.83 34.67 27.49
CA PRO A 384 -29.24 34.95 27.19
C PRO A 384 -29.41 36.22 26.34
N VAL A 385 -30.43 36.23 25.49
CA VAL A 385 -30.80 37.40 24.68
C VAL A 385 -32.17 37.93 25.11
N LYS A 386 -32.32 39.25 25.17
CA LYS A 386 -33.56 39.91 25.58
C LYS A 386 -34.31 40.51 24.41
N VAL A 387 -35.64 40.38 24.42
CA VAL A 387 -36.55 41.12 23.55
C VAL A 387 -37.51 41.92 24.40
N THR A 388 -37.80 43.16 24.02
CA THR A 388 -38.78 44.00 24.72
C THR A 388 -39.95 44.35 23.81
N ILE A 389 -41.19 44.18 24.30
CA ILE A 389 -42.40 44.56 23.58
C ILE A 389 -43.15 45.58 24.43
N ASN A 390 -43.35 46.77 23.86
CA ASN A 390 -44.19 47.80 24.46
C ASN A 390 -45.61 47.69 23.90
N ALA A 391 -46.53 47.20 24.72
CA ALA A 391 -47.94 47.08 24.37
C ALA A 391 -48.70 48.35 24.73
N VAL A 392 -49.42 48.94 23.77
CA VAL A 392 -50.22 50.16 23.93
C VAL A 392 -51.70 49.81 24.05
N ALA A 393 -52.47 50.63 24.76
CA ALA A 393 -53.91 50.40 24.90
C ALA A 393 -54.60 50.38 23.53
N ALA A 394 -55.55 49.48 23.33
CA ALA A 394 -56.45 49.57 22.20
C ALA A 394 -57.27 50.85 22.32
N GLU A 395 -57.32 51.68 21.28
CA GLU A 395 -58.22 52.82 21.25
C GLU A 395 -59.66 52.28 21.37
N THR A 396 -60.37 52.69 22.41
CA THR A 396 -61.82 52.52 22.46
C THR A 396 -62.39 53.48 21.43
N GLU A 397 -63.11 52.98 20.42
CA GLU A 397 -64.07 53.80 19.67
C GLU A 397 -64.95 54.51 20.70
N ASN A 398 -64.65 55.78 20.97
CA ASN A 398 -65.54 56.63 21.75
C ASN A 398 -66.80 56.76 20.92
N GLY A 399 -67.91 56.37 21.55
CA GLY A 399 -69.23 56.31 20.95
C GLY A 399 -69.67 57.61 20.30
N GLU A 400 -70.58 57.42 19.36
CA GLU A 400 -71.47 58.42 18.78
C GLU A 400 -71.82 59.51 19.81
N GLU A 401 -71.47 60.76 19.49
CA GLU A 401 -72.17 61.92 20.03
C GLU A 401 -73.63 61.84 19.55
N GLU A 402 -74.52 61.33 20.41
CA GLU A 402 -75.92 61.73 20.33
C GLU A 402 -76.00 63.23 20.63
N MET A 403 -76.47 64.00 19.66
CA MET A 403 -76.99 65.35 19.89
C MET A 403 -78.51 65.39 19.62
N PRO A 404 -79.29 66.04 20.51
CA PRO A 404 -80.75 66.06 20.51
C PRO A 404 -81.40 66.88 19.38
#